data_AF-A0A4Q6FZT6-F1
#
_entry.id   AF-A0A4Q6FZT6-F1
#
_cell.length_a   1.000
_cell.length_b   1.000
_cell.length_c   1.000
_cell.angle_alpha   90.00
_cell.angle_beta   90.00
_cell.angle_gamma   90.00
#
_symmetry.space_group_name_H-M   'P 1'
#
loop_
_entity.id
_entity.type
_entity.pdbx_description
1 polymer ?
#
loop_
_entity_poly.entity_id
_entity_poly.type
_entity_poly.pdbx_seq_one_letter_code
_entity_poly.pdbx_strand_id
1 'polypeptide(L)'
;MMSPGNGIATRSPAVTAIALLAGVGACLLLPGLPPWPILLACLLAGVGWRWQGPRWRWLGTGLAGFGWVGLQAAMVLGAQLPPVWEKRDLVVEGRIADLPHPEARRTRFRLLVDDHPSQVAPLRGRTLQLSWYDDFDATEPGPRTGLRAGARWRFIVQLRAPRGLSNPGGFDAERHALAQRIAATGYVREASMARQLAGPRGINAWRER
;
A
#
# COMPACT_ATOMS: atom_id res chain seq x y z
N MET A 1 45.40 52.55 2.60
CA MET A 1 45.42 51.09 2.83
C MET A 1 44.08 50.70 3.45
N MET A 2 43.07 50.44 2.62
CA MET A 2 41.75 49.95 3.04
C MET A 2 41.35 48.87 2.04
N SER A 3 41.24 47.63 2.52
CA SER A 3 40.75 46.49 1.77
C SER A 3 39.26 46.32 2.09
N PRO A 4 38.33 46.38 1.12
CA PRO A 4 36.95 46.01 1.38
C PRO A 4 36.83 44.49 1.42
N GLY A 5 36.47 43.98 2.60
CA GLY A 5 36.25 42.57 2.86
C GLY A 5 35.15 41.98 1.97
N ASN A 6 35.48 40.87 1.33
CA ASN A 6 34.57 40.01 0.58
C ASN A 6 33.36 39.62 1.42
N GLY A 7 32.18 40.10 1.02
CA GLY A 7 30.89 39.58 1.46
C GLY A 7 30.77 38.12 1.04
N ILE A 8 30.92 37.20 1.98
CA ILE A 8 30.78 35.76 1.77
C ILE A 8 29.33 35.49 1.38
N ALA A 9 29.12 35.10 0.13
CA ALA A 9 27.82 34.83 -0.45
C ALA A 9 27.13 33.61 0.21
N THR A 10 26.42 33.85 1.31
CA THR A 10 25.56 32.88 2.01
C THR A 10 24.24 32.58 1.29
N ARG A 11 24.06 33.06 0.04
CA ARG A 11 22.82 32.87 -0.74
C ARG A 11 22.66 31.46 -1.34
N SER A 12 23.71 30.64 -1.38
CA SER A 12 23.70 29.36 -2.11
C SER A 12 22.87 28.22 -1.48
N PRO A 13 22.85 27.97 -0.15
CA PRO A 13 22.12 26.84 0.41
C PRO A 13 20.59 27.05 0.42
N ALA A 14 20.13 28.26 0.73
CA ALA A 14 18.71 28.58 0.78
C ALA A 14 18.04 28.41 -0.59
N VAL A 15 18.68 28.87 -1.66
CA VAL A 15 18.16 28.74 -3.04
C VAL A 15 18.04 27.27 -3.44
N THR A 16 19.03 26.43 -3.08
CA THR A 16 18.97 24.99 -3.36
C THR A 16 17.89 24.27 -2.56
N ALA A 17 17.65 24.68 -1.30
CA ALA A 17 16.59 24.12 -0.48
C ALA A 17 15.20 24.49 -1.04
N ILE A 18 15.00 25.76 -1.42
CA ILE A 18 13.76 26.23 -2.06
C ILE A 18 13.51 25.49 -3.37
N ALA A 19 14.54 25.32 -4.22
CA ALA A 19 14.40 24.62 -5.48
C ALA A 19 14.02 23.15 -5.29
N LEU A 20 14.63 22.46 -4.31
CA LEU A 20 14.26 21.09 -3.95
C LEU A 20 12.79 21.02 -3.51
N LEU A 21 12.37 21.89 -2.58
CA LEU A 21 11.00 21.94 -2.07
C LEU A 21 10.00 22.27 -3.18
N ALA A 22 10.34 23.17 -4.11
CA ALA A 22 9.50 23.48 -5.26
C ALA A 22 9.32 22.27 -6.18
N GLY A 23 10.38 21.49 -6.44
CA GLY A 23 10.30 20.26 -7.21
C GLY A 23 9.44 19.18 -6.54
N VAL A 24 9.58 19.04 -5.22
CA VAL A 24 8.73 18.16 -4.41
C VAL A 24 7.27 18.61 -4.46
N GLY A 25 7.00 19.89 -4.21
CA GLY A 25 5.66 20.47 -4.24
C GLY A 25 4.99 20.30 -5.61
N ALA A 26 5.71 20.57 -6.70
CA ALA A 26 5.21 20.36 -8.05
C ALA A 26 4.82 18.89 -8.31
N CYS A 27 5.60 17.93 -7.82
CA CYS A 27 5.26 16.51 -7.94
C CYS A 27 3.98 16.16 -7.16
N LEU A 28 3.81 16.69 -5.96
CA LEU A 28 2.65 16.41 -5.10
C LEU A 28 1.36 17.08 -5.57
N LEU A 29 1.45 18.15 -6.37
CA LEU A 29 0.32 18.84 -6.96
C LEU A 29 -0.21 18.16 -8.24
N LEU A 30 0.49 17.16 -8.78
CA LEU A 30 0.02 16.44 -9.96
C LEU A 30 -1.19 15.56 -9.64
N PRO A 31 -2.25 15.58 -10.48
CA PRO A 31 -3.42 14.71 -10.30
C PRO A 31 -3.13 13.23 -10.56
N GLY A 32 -2.00 12.92 -11.23
CA GLY A 32 -1.53 11.57 -11.49
C GLY A 32 -0.01 11.55 -11.64
N LEU A 33 0.61 10.48 -11.17
CA LEU A 33 2.06 10.30 -11.24
C LEU A 33 2.50 9.89 -12.64
N PRO A 34 3.58 10.47 -13.18
CA PRO A 34 4.24 9.97 -14.38
C PRO A 34 4.70 8.52 -14.18
N PRO A 35 4.82 7.72 -15.26
CA PRO A 35 5.38 6.38 -15.18
C PRO A 35 6.81 6.41 -14.62
N TRP A 36 7.17 5.38 -13.84
CA TRP A 36 8.43 5.31 -13.09
C TRP A 36 9.71 5.56 -13.92
N PRO A 37 9.81 5.18 -15.22
CA PRO A 37 11.02 5.47 -15.99
C PRO A 37 11.25 6.97 -16.21
N ILE A 38 10.18 7.75 -16.36
CA ILE A 38 10.27 9.21 -16.51
C ILE A 38 10.76 9.84 -15.21
N LEU A 39 10.23 9.38 -14.07
CA LEU A 39 10.65 9.86 -12.76
C LEU A 39 12.13 9.53 -12.48
N LEU A 40 12.58 8.33 -12.87
CA LEU A 40 13.99 7.95 -12.80
C LEU A 40 14.87 8.80 -13.71
N ALA A 41 14.45 9.05 -14.95
CA ALA A 41 15.15 9.93 -15.87
C ALA A 41 15.26 11.37 -15.31
N CYS A 42 14.20 11.91 -14.71
CA CYS A 42 14.22 13.21 -14.03
C CYS A 42 15.22 13.22 -12.87
N LEU A 43 15.26 12.17 -12.04
CA LEU A 43 16.21 12.07 -10.95
C LEU A 43 17.66 12.07 -11.46
N LEU A 44 17.97 11.20 -12.44
CA LEU A 44 19.32 11.08 -13.01
C LEU A 44 19.76 12.36 -13.72
N ALA A 45 18.88 12.98 -14.51
CA ALA A 45 19.14 14.26 -15.16
C ALA A 45 19.36 15.38 -14.15
N GLY A 46 18.56 15.42 -13.07
CA GLY A 46 18.70 16.41 -12.00
C GLY A 46 20.03 16.30 -11.26
N VAL A 47 20.46 15.07 -10.94
CA VAL A 47 21.77 14.80 -10.34
C VAL A 47 22.91 15.15 -11.30
N GLY A 48 22.78 14.78 -12.58
CA GLY A 48 23.77 15.10 -13.61
C GLY A 48 23.94 16.61 -13.83
N TRP A 49 22.84 17.35 -13.95
CA TRP A 49 22.87 18.81 -14.12
C TRP A 49 23.44 19.56 -12.91
N ARG A 50 23.31 19.00 -11.70
CA ARG A 50 23.95 19.56 -10.52
C ARG A 50 25.49 19.56 -10.63
N TRP A 51 26.07 18.62 -11.38
CA TRP A 51 27.52 18.51 -11.57
C TRP A 51 28.06 19.33 -12.75
N GLN A 52 27.21 19.89 -13.61
CA GLN A 52 27.63 20.67 -14.79
C GLN A 52 27.90 22.17 -14.52
N GLY A 53 27.83 22.60 -13.26
CA GLY A 53 28.28 23.93 -12.83
C GLY A 53 27.26 24.73 -12.02
N PRO A 54 27.65 25.90 -11.48
CA PRO A 54 26.85 26.65 -10.49
C PRO A 54 25.48 27.09 -10.97
N ARG A 55 25.37 27.37 -12.28
CA ARG A 55 24.15 27.88 -12.94
C ARG A 55 23.04 26.84 -12.99
N TRP A 56 23.40 25.57 -13.12
CA TRP A 56 22.47 24.44 -13.23
C TRP A 56 22.14 23.79 -11.90
N ARG A 57 22.85 24.15 -10.81
CA ARG A 57 22.69 23.53 -9.49
C ARG A 57 21.26 23.61 -8.96
N TRP A 58 20.59 24.77 -9.06
CA TRP A 58 19.25 24.95 -8.53
C TRP A 58 18.19 24.21 -9.37
N LEU A 59 18.25 24.31 -10.70
CA LEU A 59 17.40 23.54 -11.62
C LEU A 59 17.57 22.03 -11.43
N GLY A 60 18.82 21.57 -11.35
CA GLY A 60 19.14 20.16 -11.10
C GLY A 60 18.60 19.66 -9.76
N THR A 61 18.72 20.45 -8.68
CA THR A 61 18.16 20.08 -7.37
C THR A 61 16.64 20.02 -7.38
N GLY A 62 15.95 20.92 -8.09
CA GLY A 62 14.48 20.85 -8.20
C GLY A 62 14.03 19.61 -8.97
N LEU A 63 14.67 19.32 -10.11
CA LEU A 63 14.34 18.14 -10.90
C LEU A 63 14.66 16.83 -10.16
N ALA A 64 15.77 16.80 -9.41
CA ALA A 64 16.11 15.66 -8.55
C ALA A 64 15.07 15.46 -7.44
N GLY A 65 14.60 16.54 -6.80
CA GLY A 65 13.52 16.49 -5.81
C GLY A 65 12.21 15.96 -6.39
N PHE A 66 11.84 16.41 -7.59
CA PHE A 66 10.67 15.93 -8.33
C PHE A 66 10.76 14.43 -8.63
N GLY A 67 11.87 13.98 -9.23
CA GLY A 67 12.08 12.57 -9.56
C GLY A 67 12.14 11.68 -8.32
N TRP A 68 12.80 12.13 -7.25
CA TRP A 68 12.91 11.39 -5.99
C TRP A 68 11.55 11.18 -5.32
N VAL A 69 10.78 12.26 -5.08
CA VAL A 69 9.46 12.14 -4.43
C VAL A 69 8.48 11.41 -5.34
N GLY A 70 8.55 11.62 -6.66
CA GLY A 70 7.73 10.88 -7.60
C GLY A 70 8.01 9.37 -7.56
N LEU A 71 9.28 8.94 -7.51
CA LEU A 71 9.64 7.52 -7.38
C LEU A 71 9.15 6.94 -6.05
N GLN A 72 9.33 7.66 -4.94
CA GLN A 72 8.83 7.24 -3.64
C GLN A 72 7.30 7.09 -3.64
N ALA A 73 6.59 8.08 -4.17
CA ALA A 73 5.14 8.02 -4.33
C ALA A 73 4.72 6.85 -5.23
N ALA A 74 5.39 6.64 -6.37
CA ALA A 74 5.11 5.52 -7.27
C ALA A 74 5.29 4.15 -6.59
N MET A 75 6.35 3.98 -5.76
CA MET A 75 6.55 2.75 -4.98
C MET A 75 5.45 2.54 -3.94
N VAL A 76 5.08 3.59 -3.20
CA VAL A 76 4.03 3.52 -2.18
C VAL A 76 2.66 3.23 -2.80
N LEU A 77 2.29 3.93 -3.88
CA LEU A 77 1.04 3.68 -4.60
C LEU A 77 1.03 2.30 -5.26
N GLY A 78 2.15 1.83 -5.80
CA GLY A 78 2.25 0.50 -6.43
C GLY A 78 2.16 -0.67 -5.44
N ALA A 79 2.48 -0.43 -4.16
CA ALA A 79 2.27 -1.41 -3.09
C ALA A 79 0.80 -1.52 -2.68
N GLN A 80 -0.03 -0.50 -2.94
CA GLN A 80 -1.44 -0.47 -2.57
C GLN A 80 -2.34 -1.06 -3.67
N LEU A 81 -3.54 -1.49 -3.28
CA LEU A 81 -4.57 -1.90 -4.24
C LEU A 81 -4.90 -0.72 -5.17
N PRO A 82 -4.83 -0.88 -6.51
CA PRO A 82 -5.13 0.22 -7.40
C PRO A 82 -6.59 0.67 -7.21
N PRO A 83 -6.89 1.98 -7.27
CA PRO A 83 -8.22 2.53 -6.98
C PRO A 83 -9.30 1.98 -7.91
N VAL A 84 -8.93 1.53 -9.11
CA VAL A 84 -9.84 0.87 -10.07
C VAL A 84 -10.47 -0.41 -9.48
N TRP A 85 -9.81 -1.08 -8.54
CA TRP A 85 -10.28 -2.31 -7.92
C TRP A 85 -10.95 -2.10 -6.55
N GLU A 86 -10.98 -0.86 -6.05
CA GLU A 86 -11.65 -0.55 -4.79
C GLU A 86 -13.17 -0.64 -4.93
N LYS A 87 -13.84 -1.14 -3.88
CA LYS A 87 -15.30 -1.26 -3.77
C LYS A 87 -15.95 -2.11 -4.88
N ARG A 88 -15.17 -2.93 -5.59
CA ARG A 88 -15.70 -3.92 -6.54
C ARG A 88 -15.85 -5.27 -5.85
N ASP A 89 -16.82 -6.05 -6.32
CA ASP A 89 -17.01 -7.42 -5.88
C ASP A 89 -16.01 -8.29 -6.64
N LEU A 90 -15.04 -8.83 -5.90
CA LEU A 90 -13.93 -9.61 -6.44
C LEU A 90 -14.02 -11.04 -5.92
N VAL A 91 -13.90 -12.00 -6.84
CA VAL A 91 -13.76 -13.40 -6.48
C VAL A 91 -12.30 -13.64 -6.13
N VAL A 92 -12.04 -14.05 -4.90
CA VAL A 92 -10.69 -14.40 -4.42
C VAL A 92 -10.67 -15.84 -3.94
N GLU A 93 -9.63 -16.57 -4.34
CA GLU A 93 -9.33 -17.90 -3.84
C GLU A 93 -8.00 -17.87 -3.11
N GLY A 94 -7.97 -18.52 -1.95
CA GLY A 94 -6.78 -18.49 -1.12
C GLY A 94 -6.88 -19.38 0.10
N ARG A 95 -5.79 -19.38 0.87
CA ARG A 95 -5.68 -20.11 2.12
C ARG A 95 -5.77 -19.15 3.31
N ILE A 96 -6.47 -19.56 4.36
CA ILE A 96 -6.46 -18.85 5.63
C ILE A 96 -5.07 -18.99 6.26
N ALA A 97 -4.33 -17.88 6.31
CA ALA A 97 -2.91 -17.88 6.68
C ALA A 97 -2.70 -17.98 8.20
N ASP A 98 -3.63 -17.43 8.97
CA ASP A 98 -3.51 -17.22 10.41
C ASP A 98 -4.80 -17.62 11.13
N LEU A 99 -4.77 -17.77 12.45
CA LEU A 99 -5.95 -18.10 13.23
C LEU A 99 -7.04 -17.04 13.02
N PRO A 100 -8.27 -17.43 12.64
CA PRO A 100 -9.41 -16.52 12.62
C PRO A 100 -9.62 -15.95 14.03
N HIS A 101 -9.84 -14.65 14.12
CA HIS A 101 -10.17 -13.96 15.36
C HIS A 101 -11.68 -13.76 15.40
N PRO A 102 -12.43 -14.62 16.11
CA PRO A 102 -13.87 -14.46 16.26
C PRO A 102 -14.16 -13.27 17.18
N GLU A 103 -15.01 -12.36 16.72
CA GLU A 103 -15.65 -11.31 17.50
C GLU A 103 -17.16 -11.58 17.55
N ALA A 104 -17.89 -10.80 18.37
CA ALA A 104 -19.31 -11.03 18.63
C ALA A 104 -20.17 -11.07 17.35
N ARG A 105 -19.93 -10.16 16.39
CA ARG A 105 -20.72 -10.05 15.14
C ARG A 105 -19.91 -10.25 13.85
N ARG A 106 -18.62 -10.57 13.96
CA ARG A 106 -17.75 -10.77 12.80
C ARG A 106 -16.60 -11.69 13.14
N THR A 107 -16.02 -12.32 12.12
CA THR A 107 -14.75 -13.03 12.24
C THR A 107 -13.71 -12.35 11.36
N ARG A 108 -12.60 -11.91 11.95
CA ARG A 108 -11.48 -11.29 11.21
C ARG A 108 -10.43 -12.33 10.94
N PHE A 109 -9.97 -12.43 9.69
CA PHE A 109 -8.97 -13.42 9.31
C PHE A 109 -8.05 -12.89 8.20
N ARG A 110 -6.89 -13.53 8.06
CA ARG A 110 -5.94 -13.24 6.99
C ARG A 110 -6.05 -14.32 5.92
N LEU A 111 -6.30 -13.89 4.68
CA LEU A 111 -6.36 -14.76 3.51
C LEU A 111 -5.12 -14.52 2.65
N LEU A 112 -4.31 -15.55 2.45
CA LEU A 112 -3.25 -15.54 1.44
C LEU A 112 -3.87 -15.97 0.11
N VAL A 113 -3.92 -15.04 -0.84
CA VAL A 113 -4.47 -15.28 -2.18
C VAL A 113 -3.54 -16.19 -2.96
N ASP A 114 -4.12 -17.16 -3.66
CA ASP A 114 -3.36 -18.08 -4.50
C ASP A 114 -2.63 -17.32 -5.62
N ASP A 115 -1.39 -17.70 -5.90
CA ASP A 115 -0.64 -17.15 -7.02
C ASP A 115 -1.03 -17.90 -8.32
N HIS A 116 -2.23 -17.60 -8.81
CA HIS A 116 -2.81 -18.26 -9.99
C HIS A 116 -3.33 -17.22 -11.00
N PRO A 117 -3.25 -17.48 -12.33
CA PRO A 117 -3.74 -16.57 -13.35
C PRO A 117 -5.25 -16.24 -13.25
N SER A 118 -6.04 -17.11 -12.62
CA SER A 118 -7.47 -16.88 -12.38
C SER A 118 -7.74 -15.78 -11.34
N GLN A 119 -6.75 -15.42 -10.52
CA GLN A 119 -6.87 -14.37 -9.52
C GLN A 119 -6.55 -13.00 -10.12
N VAL A 120 -7.09 -11.95 -9.50
CA VAL A 120 -6.87 -10.55 -9.88
C VAL A 120 -5.39 -10.20 -9.73
N ALA A 121 -4.74 -9.72 -10.81
CA ALA A 121 -3.29 -9.49 -10.87
C ALA A 121 -2.67 -8.76 -9.66
N PRO A 122 -3.21 -7.62 -9.16
CA PRO A 122 -2.67 -6.94 -7.97
C PRO A 122 -2.81 -7.71 -6.65
N LEU A 123 -3.61 -8.78 -6.59
CA LEU A 123 -3.88 -9.58 -5.39
C LEU A 123 -3.11 -10.91 -5.36
N ARG A 124 -2.58 -11.37 -6.51
CA ARG A 124 -1.89 -12.66 -6.62
C ARG A 124 -0.74 -12.80 -5.63
N GLY A 125 -0.74 -13.88 -4.86
CA GLY A 125 0.29 -14.16 -3.85
C GLY A 125 0.35 -13.16 -2.69
N ARG A 126 -0.65 -12.29 -2.54
CA ARG A 126 -0.69 -11.27 -1.49
C ARG A 126 -1.63 -11.67 -0.35
N THR A 127 -1.35 -11.14 0.83
CA THR A 127 -2.19 -11.35 2.02
C THR A 127 -3.24 -10.27 2.11
N LEU A 128 -4.49 -10.67 2.28
CA LEU A 128 -5.64 -9.79 2.50
C LEU A 128 -6.11 -9.95 3.93
N GLN A 129 -6.60 -8.85 4.51
CA GLN A 129 -7.25 -8.89 5.81
C GLN A 129 -8.75 -8.69 5.63
N LEU A 130 -9.51 -9.74 5.90
CA LEU A 130 -10.94 -9.81 5.64
C LEU A 130 -11.72 -9.88 6.95
N SER A 131 -12.90 -9.28 6.93
CA SER A 131 -13.92 -9.42 7.98
C SER A 131 -15.15 -10.12 7.41
N TRP A 132 -15.62 -11.17 8.04
CA TRP A 132 -16.87 -11.83 7.69
C TRP A 132 -17.91 -11.56 8.77
N TYR A 133 -18.93 -10.77 8.43
CA TYR A 133 -20.05 -10.44 9.30
C TYR A 133 -21.13 -11.51 9.21
N ASP A 134 -21.89 -11.70 10.29
CA ASP A 134 -23.16 -12.42 10.19
C ASP A 134 -24.17 -11.59 9.40
N ASP A 135 -25.15 -12.26 8.80
CA ASP A 135 -26.30 -11.58 8.23
C ASP A 135 -27.06 -10.83 9.32
N PHE A 136 -27.66 -9.70 8.96
CA PHE A 136 -28.24 -8.76 9.93
C PHE A 136 -29.35 -9.40 10.80
N ASP A 137 -30.08 -10.36 10.24
CA ASP A 137 -31.18 -11.09 10.89
C ASP A 137 -30.77 -12.48 11.42
N ALA A 138 -29.48 -12.82 11.37
CA ALA A 138 -29.01 -14.13 11.81
C ALA A 138 -29.10 -14.26 13.35
N THR A 139 -29.91 -15.20 13.80
CA THR A 139 -30.04 -15.55 15.23
C THR A 139 -28.99 -16.59 15.66
N GLU A 140 -28.43 -17.32 14.69
CA GLU A 140 -27.35 -18.29 14.89
C GLU A 140 -26.04 -17.82 14.25
N PRO A 141 -24.88 -18.16 14.84
CA PRO A 141 -23.59 -17.86 14.24
C PRO A 141 -23.46 -18.52 12.86
N GLY A 142 -23.20 -17.71 11.82
CA GLY A 142 -23.15 -18.19 10.45
C GLY A 142 -21.92 -19.06 10.12
N PRO A 143 -21.72 -19.42 8.84
CA PRO A 143 -20.60 -20.24 8.36
C PRO A 143 -19.20 -19.67 8.67
N ARG A 144 -19.11 -18.42 9.14
CA ARG A 144 -17.89 -17.79 9.65
C ARG A 144 -17.26 -18.51 10.85
N THR A 145 -18.03 -19.30 11.60
CA THR A 145 -17.53 -20.08 12.75
C THR A 145 -16.76 -21.33 12.32
N GLY A 146 -16.95 -21.78 11.08
CA GLY A 146 -16.22 -22.90 10.47
C GLY A 146 -14.89 -22.51 9.83
N LEU A 147 -14.48 -21.24 9.91
CA LEU A 147 -13.17 -20.81 9.42
C LEU A 147 -12.07 -21.49 10.25
N ARG A 148 -11.14 -22.15 9.57
CA ARG A 148 -9.99 -22.83 10.18
C ARG A 148 -8.70 -22.44 9.50
N ALA A 149 -7.64 -22.23 10.28
CA ALA A 149 -6.33 -21.92 9.73
C ALA A 149 -5.87 -23.04 8.77
N GLY A 150 -5.29 -22.63 7.64
CA GLY A 150 -4.84 -23.54 6.60
C GLY A 150 -5.92 -24.08 5.66
N ALA A 151 -7.21 -23.79 5.90
CA ALA A 151 -8.28 -24.15 4.97
C ALA A 151 -8.24 -23.29 3.71
N ARG A 152 -8.60 -23.88 2.57
CA ARG A 152 -8.68 -23.17 1.29
C ARG A 152 -10.12 -22.81 0.98
N TRP A 153 -10.34 -21.55 0.62
CA TRP A 153 -11.67 -20.97 0.45
C TRP A 153 -11.74 -20.11 -0.80
N ARG A 154 -12.94 -20.05 -1.36
CA ARG A 154 -13.34 -19.09 -2.38
C ARG A 154 -14.34 -18.12 -1.76
N PHE A 155 -14.06 -16.83 -1.87
CA PHE A 155 -14.91 -15.75 -1.35
C PHE A 155 -15.23 -14.73 -2.43
N ILE A 156 -16.40 -14.11 -2.29
CA ILE A 156 -16.73 -12.85 -2.96
C ILE A 156 -16.51 -11.74 -1.95
N VAL A 157 -15.50 -10.92 -2.20
CA VAL A 157 -15.03 -9.89 -1.28
C VAL A 157 -15.15 -8.51 -1.89
N GLN A 158 -15.43 -7.53 -1.04
CA GLN A 158 -15.26 -6.14 -1.39
C GLN A 158 -14.03 -5.60 -0.68
N LEU A 159 -13.06 -5.15 -1.46
CA LEU A 159 -11.77 -4.69 -0.97
C LEU A 159 -11.65 -3.17 -1.03
N ARG A 160 -10.83 -2.65 -0.11
CA ARG A 160 -10.35 -1.27 -0.10
C ARG A 160 -8.83 -1.30 0.06
N ALA A 161 -8.15 -0.31 -0.51
CA ALA A 161 -6.77 -0.08 -0.15
C ALA A 161 -6.68 0.11 1.38
N PRO A 162 -5.60 -0.36 2.01
CA PRO A 162 -5.38 -0.22 3.45
C PRO A 162 -5.01 1.24 3.75
N ARG A 163 -5.94 2.17 3.51
CA ARG A 163 -5.81 3.59 3.82
C ARG A 163 -6.33 3.77 5.24
N GLY A 164 -5.41 3.81 6.19
CA GLY A 164 -5.70 4.24 7.54
C GLY A 164 -5.68 5.76 7.58
N LEU A 165 -6.65 6.38 8.23
CA LEU A 165 -6.44 7.75 8.72
C LEU A 165 -5.18 7.69 9.58
N SER A 166 -4.07 8.27 9.10
CA SER A 166 -2.87 8.50 9.89
C SER A 166 -3.31 9.33 11.10
N ASN A 167 -3.56 8.67 12.23
CA ASN A 167 -4.06 9.32 13.43
C ASN A 167 -2.84 9.84 14.20
N PRO A 168 -2.56 11.15 14.25
CA PRO A 168 -1.44 11.68 15.02
C PRO A 168 -1.73 11.47 16.51
N GLY A 169 -1.17 10.39 17.07
CA GLY A 169 -1.39 9.94 18.44
C GLY A 169 -2.10 8.58 18.58
N GLY A 170 -2.44 7.90 17.47
CA GLY A 170 -3.11 6.60 17.46
C GLY A 170 -2.37 5.50 16.68
N PHE A 171 -2.98 4.32 16.63
CA PHE A 171 -2.45 3.17 15.88
C PHE A 171 -2.37 3.47 14.38
N ASP A 172 -1.16 3.39 13.82
CA ASP A 172 -0.89 3.59 12.39
C ASP A 172 -1.24 2.32 11.60
N ALA A 173 -2.47 2.28 11.09
CA ALA A 173 -2.98 1.14 10.35
C ALA A 173 -2.24 0.90 9.01
N GLU A 174 -1.68 1.94 8.38
CA GLU A 174 -0.91 1.79 7.14
C GLU A 174 0.45 1.15 7.41
N ARG A 175 1.17 1.66 8.42
CA ARG A 175 2.46 1.08 8.83
C ARG A 175 2.31 -0.33 9.34
N HIS A 176 1.23 -0.64 10.06
CA HIS A 176 0.94 -2.00 10.52
C HIS A 176 0.58 -2.94 9.36
N ALA A 177 -0.22 -2.49 8.40
CA ALA A 177 -0.54 -3.26 7.20
C ALA A 177 0.70 -3.56 6.36
N LEU A 178 1.57 -2.55 6.15
CA LEU A 178 2.84 -2.72 5.44
C LEU A 178 3.77 -3.71 6.16
N ALA A 179 3.93 -3.57 7.48
CA ALA A 179 4.74 -4.49 8.29
C ALA A 179 4.24 -5.93 8.22
N GLN A 180 2.93 -6.14 8.06
CA GLN A 180 2.32 -7.46 7.95
C GLN A 180 2.12 -7.93 6.50
N ARG A 181 2.65 -7.20 5.52
CA ARG A 181 2.49 -7.48 4.09
C ARG A 181 1.02 -7.63 3.67
N ILE A 182 0.13 -6.87 4.30
CA ILE A 182 -1.31 -6.84 3.98
C ILE A 182 -1.52 -5.87 2.81
N ALA A 183 -1.97 -6.41 1.69
CA ALA A 183 -2.15 -5.65 0.44
C ALA A 183 -3.49 -4.93 0.36
N ALA A 184 -4.53 -5.48 1.00
CA ALA A 184 -5.85 -4.87 1.06
C ALA A 184 -6.60 -5.30 2.31
N THR A 185 -7.51 -4.44 2.76
CA THR A 185 -8.50 -4.74 3.79
C THR A 185 -9.88 -4.79 3.17
N GLY A 186 -10.77 -5.61 3.72
CA GLY A 186 -12.12 -5.72 3.16
C GLY A 186 -13.03 -6.60 3.98
N TYR A 187 -14.18 -6.92 3.39
CA TYR A 187 -15.17 -7.79 3.99
C TYR A 187 -15.76 -8.76 2.97
N VAL A 188 -16.26 -9.90 3.46
CA VAL A 188 -17.00 -10.88 2.67
C VAL A 188 -18.39 -10.32 2.42
N ARG A 189 -18.81 -10.23 1.14
CA ARG A 189 -20.08 -9.59 0.76
C ARG A 189 -21.21 -10.60 0.68
N GLU A 190 -20.98 -11.71 0.00
CA GLU A 190 -21.99 -12.74 -0.23
C GLU A 190 -21.60 -14.01 0.54
N ALA A 191 -21.96 -14.02 1.83
CA ALA A 191 -21.64 -15.10 2.75
C ALA A 191 -22.15 -16.47 2.25
N SER A 192 -23.30 -16.50 1.59
CA SER A 192 -23.91 -17.71 1.03
C SER A 192 -23.14 -18.32 -0.15
N MET A 193 -22.34 -17.52 -0.87
CA MET A 193 -21.50 -17.98 -1.98
C MET A 193 -20.08 -18.34 -1.54
N ALA A 194 -19.75 -18.15 -0.27
CA ALA A 194 -18.48 -18.58 0.28
C ALA A 194 -18.38 -20.11 0.26
N ARG A 195 -17.36 -20.64 -0.42
CA ARG A 195 -17.19 -22.09 -0.56
C ARG A 195 -15.82 -22.52 -0.08
N GLN A 196 -15.81 -23.50 0.82
CA GLN A 196 -14.58 -24.20 1.17
C GLN A 196 -14.17 -25.11 0.01
N LEU A 197 -12.97 -24.88 -0.52
CA LEU A 197 -12.38 -25.66 -1.60
C LEU A 197 -11.56 -26.84 -1.06
N ALA A 198 -10.94 -26.67 0.12
CA ALA A 198 -10.18 -27.73 0.76
C ALA A 198 -10.18 -27.60 2.29
N GLY A 199 -10.12 -28.76 2.96
CA GLY A 199 -9.92 -28.86 4.41
C GLY A 199 -8.63 -28.18 4.88
N PRO A 200 -8.51 -27.88 6.19
CA PRO A 200 -7.31 -27.27 6.76
C PRO A 200 -6.10 -28.19 6.59
N ARG A 201 -5.00 -27.65 6.05
CA ARG A 201 -3.73 -28.37 5.85
C ARG A 201 -2.55 -27.59 6.44
N GLY A 202 -1.56 -28.31 7.00
CA GLY A 202 -0.29 -27.75 7.49
C GLY A 202 -0.22 -27.61 9.02
N ILE A 203 0.90 -27.08 9.52
CA ILE A 203 1.20 -26.91 10.97
C ILE A 203 0.14 -26.06 11.68
N ASN A 204 -0.42 -25.06 11.00
CA ASN A 204 -1.45 -24.20 11.61
C ASN A 204 -2.76 -24.95 11.86
N ALA A 205 -3.10 -25.95 11.04
CA ALA A 205 -4.27 -26.81 11.25
C ALA A 205 -4.12 -27.73 12.47
N TRP A 206 -2.89 -28.08 12.84
CA TRP A 206 -2.60 -28.89 14.04
C TRP A 206 -2.71 -28.09 15.33
N ARG A 207 -2.55 -26.76 15.26
CA ARG A 207 -2.54 -25.87 16.42
C ARG A 207 -3.95 -25.50 16.93
N GLU A 208 -4.98 -25.84 16.16
CA GLU A 208 -6.41 -25.63 16.49
C GLU A 208 -7.08 -26.87 17.14
N ARG A 209 -6.33 -27.94 17.43
CA ARG A 209 -6.79 -29.07 18.26
C ARG A 209 -6.42 -28.84 19.72
#